data_AF-A0A1A9Z1G3-F1
#
_entry.id   AF-A0A1A9Z1G3-F1
#
_cell.length_a   1.000
_cell.length_b   1.000
_cell.length_c   1.000
_cell.angle_alpha   90.00
_cell.angle_beta   90.00
_cell.angle_gamma   90.00
#
_symmetry.space_group_name_H-M   'P 1'
#
loop_
_entity.id
_entity.type
_entity.pdbx_description
1 polymer ?
#
loop_
_entity_poly.entity_id
_entity_poly.type
_entity_poly.pdbx_seq_one_letter_code
_entity_poly.pdbx_strand_id
1 'polypeptide(L)'
;MKQYLNLLRFILHHGVEKKDRTKIGTLSTFGYQIRINLKNGFPLLTTKYCHFKSIAYELLWFLSGNTNISYLNKHNISIWNNWADVKGNLGPIYGKQWRAWNVASYALLLHMFAQQCNFKIGELIWTGGDIHLYKNHLQQAKLQIGRTPFRSPKILLVKQPKSLFDYKFKNFHLINYRYHPKINAPIAV
;
A
#
# COMPACT_ATOMS: atom_id res chain seq x y z
N MET A 1 5.34 -12.18 -3.96
CA MET A 1 6.08 -11.37 -4.97
C MET A 1 5.93 -11.89 -6.38
N LYS A 2 6.04 -13.21 -6.61
CA LYS A 2 5.74 -13.84 -7.92
C LYS A 2 4.37 -13.40 -8.47
N GLN A 3 3.36 -13.32 -7.60
CA GLN A 3 2.01 -12.88 -7.94
C GLN A 3 1.95 -11.48 -8.53
N TYR A 4 2.67 -10.52 -7.93
CA TYR A 4 2.75 -9.15 -8.44
C TYR A 4 3.45 -9.07 -9.80
N LEU A 5 4.56 -9.80 -9.99
CA LEU A 5 5.24 -9.85 -11.29
C LEU A 5 4.39 -10.53 -12.36
N ASN A 6 3.61 -11.55 -12.00
CA ASN A 6 2.68 -12.19 -12.92
C ASN A 6 1.57 -11.22 -13.35
N LEU A 7 1.02 -10.43 -12.43
CA LEU A 7 0.08 -9.36 -12.78
C LEU A 7 0.71 -8.33 -13.73
N LEU A 8 1.95 -7.90 -13.47
CA LEU A 8 2.66 -7.00 -14.40
C LEU A 8 2.81 -7.61 -15.79
N ARG A 9 3.25 -8.87 -15.88
CA ARG A 9 3.36 -9.59 -17.16
C ARG A 9 2.01 -9.70 -17.84
N PHE A 10 0.96 -10.01 -17.09
CA PHE A 10 -0.39 -10.13 -17.61
C PHE A 10 -0.85 -8.82 -18.26
N ILE A 11 -0.71 -7.68 -17.57
CA ILE A 11 -1.08 -6.37 -18.13
C ILE A 11 -0.21 -6.01 -19.33
N LEU A 12 1.09 -6.32 -19.30
CA LEU A 12 1.99 -6.04 -20.43
C LEU A 12 1.65 -6.84 -21.70
N HIS A 13 1.10 -8.05 -21.57
CA HIS A 13 0.77 -8.91 -22.71
C HIS A 13 -0.69 -8.82 -23.15
N HIS A 14 -1.61 -8.61 -22.20
CA HIS A 14 -3.07 -8.69 -22.42
C HIS A 14 -3.80 -7.39 -22.07
N GLY A 15 -3.10 -6.37 -21.59
CA GLY A 15 -3.70 -5.09 -21.25
C GLY A 15 -4.24 -4.37 -22.47
N VAL A 16 -5.43 -3.79 -22.33
CA VAL A 16 -6.07 -2.97 -23.36
C VAL A 16 -5.70 -1.51 -23.13
N GLU A 17 -5.44 -0.79 -24.22
CA GLU A 17 -5.18 0.64 -24.13
C GLU A 17 -6.42 1.40 -23.64
N LYS A 18 -6.25 2.27 -22.64
CA LYS A 18 -7.30 3.18 -22.16
C LYS A 18 -6.78 4.59 -22.03
N LYS A 19 -7.66 5.55 -22.29
CA LYS A 19 -7.45 6.95 -21.88
C LYS A 19 -7.78 7.07 -20.39
N ASP A 20 -7.11 8.00 -19.72
CA ASP A 20 -7.31 8.29 -18.31
C ASP A 20 -7.37 9.81 -18.08
N ARG A 21 -7.76 10.23 -16.87
CA ARG A 21 -7.94 11.65 -16.51
C ARG A 21 -6.66 12.48 -16.60
N THR A 22 -5.48 11.86 -16.47
CA THR A 22 -4.16 12.53 -16.52
C THR A 22 -3.65 12.70 -17.94
N LYS A 23 -4.35 12.15 -18.95
CA LYS A 23 -3.98 12.14 -20.38
C LYS A 23 -2.69 11.37 -20.72
N ILE A 24 -2.07 10.67 -19.78
CA ILE A 24 -0.90 9.81 -20.05
C ILE A 24 -1.30 8.54 -20.82
N GLY A 25 -2.51 8.04 -20.56
CA GLY A 25 -2.98 6.76 -21.07
C GLY A 25 -2.40 5.57 -20.30
N THR A 26 -3.09 4.44 -20.39
CA THR A 26 -2.74 3.22 -19.66
C THR A 26 -2.89 1.96 -20.52
N LEU A 27 -2.20 0.90 -20.11
CA LEU A 27 -2.57 -0.49 -20.42
C LEU A 27 -3.33 -1.03 -19.21
N SER A 28 -4.55 -1.50 -19.41
CA SER A 28 -5.46 -1.87 -18.32
C SER A 28 -6.05 -3.27 -18.52
N THR A 29 -6.32 -3.93 -17.41
CA THR A 29 -7.20 -5.11 -17.34
C THR A 29 -8.27 -4.87 -16.27
N PHE A 30 -9.39 -5.60 -16.36
CA PHE A 30 -10.48 -5.51 -15.40
C PHE A 30 -10.69 -6.84 -14.68
N GLY A 31 -10.61 -6.82 -13.36
CA GLY A 31 -10.75 -8.02 -12.53
C GLY A 31 -9.49 -8.88 -12.52
N TYR A 32 -8.73 -8.81 -11.43
CA TYR A 32 -7.63 -9.75 -11.17
C TYR A 32 -7.49 -9.96 -9.67
N GLN A 33 -7.19 -11.19 -9.26
CA GLN A 33 -7.00 -11.53 -7.86
C GLN A 33 -5.56 -12.01 -7.59
N ILE A 34 -4.98 -11.51 -6.51
CA ILE A 34 -3.69 -11.95 -5.99
C ILE A 34 -3.91 -12.52 -4.58
N ARG A 35 -3.34 -13.69 -4.34
CA ARG A 35 -3.33 -14.36 -3.03
C ARG A 35 -1.91 -14.43 -2.48
N ILE A 36 -1.73 -13.97 -1.25
CA ILE A 36 -0.43 -13.94 -0.57
C ILE A 36 -0.56 -14.55 0.81
N ASN A 37 0.02 -15.75 0.97
CA ASN A 37 0.16 -16.36 2.29
C ASN A 37 1.19 -15.56 3.11
N LEU A 38 0.71 -14.88 4.14
CA LEU A 38 1.52 -13.97 4.96
C LEU A 38 2.44 -14.71 5.95
N LYS A 39 2.23 -16.02 6.15
CA LYS A 39 3.18 -16.88 6.88
C LYS A 39 4.52 -17.00 6.16
N ASN A 40 4.54 -16.77 4.85
CA ASN A 40 5.76 -16.84 4.03
C ASN A 40 6.65 -15.57 4.16
N GLY A 41 6.17 -14.55 4.88
CA GLY A 41 6.88 -13.30 5.13
C GLY A 41 6.04 -12.07 4.82
N PHE A 42 6.57 -10.90 5.18
CA PHE A 42 5.93 -9.61 4.94
C PHE A 42 5.97 -9.29 3.43
N PRO A 43 4.83 -8.97 2.79
CA PRO A 43 4.71 -8.90 1.33
C PRO A 43 5.22 -7.56 0.74
N LEU A 44 6.39 -7.10 1.18
CA LEU A 44 7.05 -5.94 0.59
C LEU A 44 7.83 -6.35 -0.66
N LEU A 45 7.70 -5.60 -1.75
CA LEU A 45 8.40 -5.90 -2.99
C LEU A 45 9.92 -5.81 -2.79
N THR A 46 10.64 -6.80 -3.31
CA THR A 46 12.11 -6.81 -3.30
C THR A 46 12.70 -6.51 -4.68
N THR A 47 11.91 -6.58 -5.76
CA THR A 47 12.39 -6.29 -7.13
C THR A 47 12.60 -4.80 -7.39
N LYS A 48 12.25 -3.94 -6.44
CA LYS A 48 12.62 -2.54 -6.35
C LYS A 48 12.60 -2.12 -4.88
N TYR A 49 13.29 -1.04 -4.56
CA TYR A 49 13.18 -0.42 -3.24
C TYR A 49 11.76 0.13 -3.00
N CYS A 50 11.18 -0.22 -1.85
CA CYS A 50 9.95 0.37 -1.32
C CYS A 50 10.28 1.13 -0.04
N HIS A 51 9.92 2.41 0.01
CA HIS A 51 10.17 3.27 1.17
C HIS A 51 9.18 2.96 2.30
N PHE A 52 9.47 1.91 3.09
CA PHE A 52 8.60 1.40 4.16
C PHE A 52 8.22 2.49 5.19
N LYS A 53 9.12 3.44 5.45
CA LYS A 53 8.85 4.57 6.35
C LYS A 53 7.59 5.35 5.91
N SER A 54 7.47 5.70 4.63
CA SER A 54 6.27 6.37 4.10
C SER A 54 5.00 5.55 4.34
N ILE A 55 5.04 4.24 4.04
CA ILE A 55 3.90 3.33 4.16
C ILE A 55 3.42 3.25 5.62
N ALA A 56 4.36 3.11 6.56
CA ALA A 56 4.04 3.01 7.97
C ALA A 56 3.45 4.32 8.52
N TYR A 57 4.04 5.47 8.19
CA TYR A 57 3.50 6.77 8.65
C TYR A 57 2.16 7.12 8.01
N GLU A 58 1.93 6.77 6.75
CA GLU A 58 0.63 6.90 6.10
C GLU A 58 -0.45 6.06 6.80
N LEU A 59 -0.14 4.80 7.14
CA LEU A 59 -1.08 3.94 7.86
C LEU A 59 -1.41 4.51 9.26
N LEU A 60 -0.40 4.99 10.00
CA LEU A 60 -0.61 5.64 11.29
C LEU A 60 -1.47 6.91 11.17
N TRP A 61 -1.25 7.68 10.10
CA TRP A 61 -2.03 8.87 9.79
C TRP A 61 -3.50 8.52 9.47
N PHE A 62 -3.76 7.48 8.66
CA PHE A 62 -5.12 6.99 8.44
C PHE A 62 -5.81 6.53 9.74
N LEU A 63 -5.10 5.76 10.58
CA LEU A 63 -5.65 5.30 11.87
C LEU A 63 -5.99 6.46 12.80
N SER A 64 -5.24 7.57 12.74
CA SER A 64 -5.55 8.77 13.53
C SER A 64 -6.82 9.50 13.09
N GLY A 65 -7.30 9.24 11.87
CA GLY A 65 -8.43 9.95 11.27
C GLY A 65 -8.07 11.28 10.61
N ASN A 66 -6.79 11.67 10.67
CA ASN A 66 -6.31 12.92 10.10
C ASN A 66 -6.35 12.89 8.56
N THR A 67 -6.61 14.05 7.97
CA THR A 67 -6.69 14.26 6.51
C THR A 67 -5.85 15.46 6.05
N ASN A 68 -5.03 16.02 6.93
CA ASN A 68 -4.07 17.07 6.63
C ASN A 68 -2.63 16.51 6.55
N ILE A 69 -1.87 16.95 5.54
CA ILE A 69 -0.52 16.44 5.26
C ILE A 69 0.56 16.91 6.26
N SER A 70 0.26 17.85 7.17
CA SER A 70 1.23 18.38 8.14
C SER A 70 1.90 17.28 8.98
N TYR A 71 1.14 16.26 9.40
CA TYR A 71 1.69 15.10 10.11
C TYR A 71 2.71 14.34 9.24
N LEU A 72 2.38 14.10 7.98
CA LEU A 72 3.24 13.40 7.03
C LEU A 72 4.51 14.22 6.75
N ASN A 73 4.36 15.51 6.49
CA ASN A 73 5.47 16.43 6.24
C ASN A 73 6.42 16.52 7.44
N LYS A 74 5.89 16.58 8.68
CA LYS A 74 6.72 16.55 9.91
C LYS A 74 7.57 15.28 10.04
N HIS A 75 7.19 14.21 9.36
CA HIS A 75 7.92 12.94 9.31
C HIS A 75 8.72 12.73 8.00
N ASN A 76 8.89 13.80 7.21
CA ASN A 76 9.56 13.84 5.90
C ASN A 76 8.88 12.95 4.85
N ILE A 77 7.56 12.87 4.88
CA ILE A 77 6.74 12.10 3.93
C ILE A 77 5.93 13.06 3.07
N SER A 78 6.16 13.04 1.74
CA SER A 78 5.55 13.97 0.77
C SER A 78 4.60 13.33 -0.25
N ILE A 79 4.22 12.06 -0.03
CA ILE A 79 3.49 11.25 -1.03
C ILE A 79 2.08 11.76 -1.36
N TRP A 80 1.51 12.67 -0.55
CA TRP A 80 0.18 13.24 -0.74
C TRP A 80 0.20 14.71 -1.21
N ASN A 81 1.38 15.32 -1.35
CA ASN A 81 1.50 16.78 -1.50
C ASN A 81 0.82 17.32 -2.77
N ASN A 82 0.86 16.57 -3.87
CA ASN A 82 0.27 16.99 -5.15
C ASN A 82 -1.26 17.07 -5.14
N TRP A 83 -1.93 16.50 -4.13
CA TRP A 83 -3.39 16.49 -4.03
C TRP A 83 -3.93 17.36 -2.91
N ALA A 84 -3.06 17.91 -2.06
CA ALA A 84 -3.48 18.73 -0.95
C ALA A 84 -3.74 20.18 -1.40
N ASP A 85 -4.71 20.84 -0.76
CA ASP A 85 -4.91 22.28 -0.94
C ASP A 85 -3.73 23.09 -0.36
N VAL A 86 -3.78 24.42 -0.53
CA VAL A 86 -2.73 25.33 -0.02
C VAL A 86 -2.55 25.30 1.49
N LYS A 87 -3.53 24.78 2.24
CA LYS A 87 -3.50 24.59 3.70
C LYS A 87 -3.11 23.16 4.08
N GLY A 88 -2.84 22.30 3.11
CA GLY A 88 -2.47 20.90 3.29
C GLY A 88 -3.65 19.94 3.50
N ASN A 89 -4.89 20.35 3.27
CA ASN A 89 -6.07 19.49 3.45
C ASN A 89 -6.38 18.68 2.20
N LEU A 90 -6.84 17.44 2.42
CA LEU A 90 -7.24 16.51 1.35
C LEU A 90 -8.75 16.25 1.32
N GLY A 91 -9.54 16.95 2.14
CA GLY A 91 -10.96 16.66 2.32
C GLY A 91 -11.23 15.33 3.06
N PRO A 92 -12.45 14.77 2.97
CA PRO A 92 -12.85 13.60 3.75
C PRO A 92 -12.42 12.27 3.12
N ILE A 93 -11.11 12.10 2.95
CA ILE A 93 -10.50 10.86 2.44
C ILE A 93 -10.42 9.76 3.53
N TYR A 94 -9.66 8.70 3.28
CA TYR A 94 -9.63 7.44 4.04
C TYR A 94 -9.67 7.59 5.56
N GLY A 95 -8.77 8.37 6.16
CA GLY A 95 -8.70 8.50 7.62
C GLY A 95 -10.03 8.98 8.23
N LYS A 96 -10.63 10.02 7.63
CA LYS A 96 -11.94 10.52 8.07
C LYS A 96 -13.03 9.47 7.90
N GLN A 97 -13.04 8.72 6.80
CA GLN A 97 -14.02 7.64 6.60
C GLN A 97 -13.85 6.49 7.59
N TRP A 98 -12.61 6.06 7.84
CA TRP A 98 -12.32 4.96 8.78
C TRP A 98 -12.70 5.28 10.22
N ARG A 99 -12.71 6.57 10.59
CA ARG A 99 -12.97 7.02 11.96
C ARG A 99 -14.34 7.65 12.18
N ALA A 100 -14.98 8.15 11.13
CA ALA A 100 -16.20 8.96 11.23
C ALA A 100 -17.34 8.55 10.27
N TRP A 101 -17.28 7.37 9.66
CA TRP A 101 -18.40 6.78 8.88
C TRP A 101 -19.10 5.67 9.70
N ASN A 102 -20.44 5.74 9.80
CA ASN A 102 -21.35 4.98 10.68
C ASN A 102 -20.66 4.04 11.71
N VAL A 103 -20.11 4.67 12.74
CA VAL A 103 -19.20 4.12 13.76
C VAL A 103 -19.76 2.89 14.48
N ALA A 104 -21.09 2.81 14.64
CA ALA A 104 -21.72 1.72 15.38
C ALA A 104 -21.55 0.34 14.71
N SER A 105 -21.60 0.26 13.38
CA SER A 105 -21.57 -1.01 12.66
C SER A 105 -20.17 -1.64 12.61
N TYR A 106 -19.11 -0.84 12.48
CA TYR A 106 -17.73 -1.33 12.51
C TYR A 106 -17.17 -1.44 13.94
N ALA A 107 -17.62 -0.61 14.90
CA ALA A 107 -17.28 -0.80 16.30
C ALA A 107 -17.81 -2.14 16.81
N LEU A 108 -19.07 -2.49 16.49
CA LEU A 108 -19.63 -3.81 16.83
C LEU A 108 -18.84 -4.95 16.16
N LEU A 109 -18.51 -4.83 14.86
CA LEU A 109 -17.70 -5.82 14.14
C LEU A 109 -16.29 -5.95 14.73
N LEU A 110 -15.63 -4.84 15.11
CA LEU A 110 -14.30 -4.83 15.72
C LEU A 110 -14.33 -5.34 17.17
N HIS A 111 -15.38 -5.07 17.94
CA HIS A 111 -15.58 -5.67 19.25
C HIS A 111 -15.79 -7.19 19.14
N MET A 112 -16.59 -7.65 18.17
CA MET A 112 -16.75 -9.08 17.86
C MET A 112 -15.44 -9.73 17.39
N PHE A 113 -14.63 -9.04 16.56
CA PHE A 113 -13.35 -9.55 16.07
C PHE A 113 -12.25 -9.54 17.14
N ALA A 114 -12.17 -8.50 17.97
CA ALA A 114 -11.20 -8.40 19.05
C ALA A 114 -11.50 -9.35 20.22
N GLN A 115 -12.77 -9.62 20.48
CA GLN A 115 -13.21 -10.59 21.50
C GLN A 115 -12.98 -12.05 21.07
N GLN A 116 -12.97 -12.35 19.77
CA GLN A 116 -12.86 -13.72 19.25
C GLN A 116 -11.43 -14.20 18.93
N CYS A 117 -10.49 -13.32 18.59
CA CYS A 117 -9.41 -13.73 17.67
C CYS A 117 -8.01 -13.80 18.27
N ASN A 118 -7.75 -14.76 19.17
CA ASN A 118 -6.38 -15.18 19.49
C ASN A 118 -5.71 -15.91 18.28
N PHE A 119 -5.72 -15.29 17.09
CA PHE A 119 -5.52 -15.91 15.78
C PHE A 119 -4.13 -15.70 15.19
N LYS A 120 -3.71 -16.71 14.42
CA LYS A 120 -2.50 -16.67 13.60
C LYS A 120 -2.81 -15.96 12.28
N ILE A 121 -1.81 -15.27 11.74
CA ILE A 121 -1.89 -14.64 10.43
C ILE A 121 -2.16 -15.71 9.35
N GLY A 122 -3.14 -15.42 8.48
CA GLY A 122 -3.55 -16.27 7.37
C GLY A 122 -3.08 -15.76 5.99
N GLU A 123 -4.04 -15.53 5.10
CA GLU A 123 -3.81 -15.10 3.71
C GLU A 123 -4.32 -13.67 3.48
N LEU A 124 -3.57 -12.89 2.70
CA LEU A 124 -4.07 -11.65 2.09
C LEU A 124 -4.62 -11.97 0.70
N ILE A 125 -5.90 -11.71 0.50
CA ILE A 125 -6.56 -11.79 -0.81
C ILE A 125 -6.79 -10.35 -1.29
N TRP A 126 -6.10 -9.96 -2.36
CA TRP A 126 -6.28 -8.66 -3.02
C TRP A 126 -7.06 -8.86 -4.31
N THR A 127 -8.13 -8.10 -4.50
CA THR A 127 -8.95 -8.08 -5.73
C THR A 127 -8.95 -6.68 -6.28
N GLY A 128 -8.51 -6.50 -7.53
CA GLY A 128 -8.56 -5.22 -8.23
C GLY A 128 -9.69 -5.16 -9.24
N GLY A 129 -10.33 -3.99 -9.35
CA GLY A 129 -11.28 -3.66 -10.41
C GLY A 129 -10.54 -3.30 -11.70
N ASP A 130 -10.43 -2.00 -12.02
CA ASP A 130 -9.53 -1.52 -13.07
C ASP A 130 -8.08 -1.53 -12.57
N ILE A 131 -7.24 -2.37 -13.18
CA ILE A 131 -5.83 -2.51 -12.82
C ILE A 131 -5.00 -2.16 -14.04
N HIS A 132 -4.11 -1.18 -13.88
CA HIS A 132 -3.45 -0.59 -15.03
C HIS A 132 -1.99 -0.23 -14.80
N LEU A 133 -1.26 -0.14 -15.91
CA LEU A 133 0.07 0.43 -16.04
C LEU A 133 -0.01 1.71 -16.85
N TYR A 134 0.47 2.82 -16.31
CA TYR A 134 0.63 4.04 -17.09
C TYR A 134 1.63 3.83 -18.23
N LYS A 135 1.35 4.42 -19.39
CA LYS A 135 2.22 4.30 -20.58
C LYS A 135 3.64 4.80 -20.31
N ASN A 136 3.81 5.84 -19.49
CA ASN A 136 5.13 6.35 -19.08
C ASN A 136 5.87 5.46 -18.05
N HIS A 137 5.28 4.33 -17.61
CA HIS A 137 5.90 3.37 -16.69
C HIS A 137 6.25 2.03 -17.34
N LEU A 138 6.01 1.86 -18.64
CA LEU A 138 6.15 0.55 -19.30
C LEU A 138 7.61 0.05 -19.30
N GLN A 139 8.59 0.93 -19.50
CA GLN A 139 10.01 0.54 -19.43
C GLN A 139 10.41 0.11 -18.02
N GLN A 140 9.93 0.83 -17.00
CA GLN A 140 10.13 0.52 -15.58
C GLN A 140 9.51 -0.82 -15.21
N ALA A 141 8.30 -1.11 -15.72
CA ALA A 141 7.63 -2.39 -15.53
C ALA A 141 8.44 -3.52 -16.19
N LYS A 142 8.90 -3.34 -17.43
CA LYS A 142 9.77 -4.29 -18.16
C LYS A 142 11.07 -4.58 -17.40
N LEU A 143 11.73 -3.55 -16.89
CA LEU A 143 12.91 -3.70 -16.03
C LEU A 143 12.59 -4.50 -14.77
N GLN A 144 11.47 -4.21 -14.11
CA GLN A 144 11.10 -4.85 -12.86
C GLN A 144 10.76 -6.34 -13.02
N ILE A 145 10.08 -6.74 -14.11
CA ILE A 145 9.73 -8.15 -14.37
C ILE A 145 10.94 -9.02 -14.75
N GLY A 146 12.04 -8.40 -15.18
CA GLY A 146 13.32 -9.05 -15.46
C GLY A 146 14.17 -9.32 -14.21
N ARG A 147 13.78 -8.83 -13.04
CA ARG A 147 14.52 -9.02 -11.78
C ARG A 147 14.01 -10.25 -11.01
N THR A 148 14.95 -11.08 -10.55
CA THR A 148 14.65 -12.18 -9.64
C THR A 148 14.32 -11.65 -8.24
N PRO A 149 13.15 -11.95 -7.66
CA PRO A 149 12.82 -11.55 -6.30
C PRO A 149 13.79 -12.14 -5.26
N PHE A 150 14.10 -11.38 -4.21
CA PHE A 150 14.75 -11.91 -3.01
C PHE A 150 13.71 -12.59 -2.11
N ARG A 151 14.15 -13.13 -0.97
CA ARG A 151 13.22 -13.63 0.05
C ARG A 151 12.42 -12.46 0.64
N SER A 152 11.14 -12.68 0.92
CA SER A 152 10.31 -11.70 1.61
C SER A 152 10.92 -11.34 2.98
N PRO A 153 10.93 -10.06 3.37
CA PRO A 153 11.36 -9.66 4.70
C PRO A 153 10.40 -10.19 5.77
N LYS A 154 10.76 -10.03 7.04
CA LYS A 154 9.84 -10.20 8.17
C LYS A 154 9.50 -8.83 8.74
N ILE A 155 8.29 -8.70 9.29
CA ILE A 155 7.91 -7.56 10.12
C ILE A 155 7.81 -8.04 11.56
N LEU A 156 8.51 -7.37 12.47
CA LEU A 156 8.44 -7.61 13.90
C LEU A 156 7.74 -6.42 14.57
N LEU A 157 6.75 -6.72 15.40
CA LEU A 157 6.06 -5.73 16.24
C LEU A 157 6.61 -5.85 17.66
N VAL A 158 7.48 -4.93 18.07
CA VAL A 158 8.28 -5.05 19.32
C VAL A 158 7.53 -4.63 20.59
N LYS A 159 6.27 -4.22 20.48
CA LYS A 159 5.39 -3.88 21.60
C LYS A 159 3.95 -3.96 21.16
N GLN A 160 3.09 -4.52 21.99
CA GLN A 160 1.64 -4.44 21.84
C GLN A 160 1.14 -3.23 22.66
N PRO A 161 0.73 -2.13 22.01
CA PRO A 161 0.13 -1.00 22.71
C PRO A 161 -1.25 -1.36 23.28
N LYS A 162 -1.80 -0.52 24.17
CA LYS A 162 -3.12 -0.72 24.78
C LYS A 162 -4.25 -0.65 23.75
N SER A 163 -4.06 0.14 22.69
CA SER A 163 -5.01 0.30 21.59
C SER A 163 -4.33 0.24 20.22
N LEU A 164 -5.10 -0.11 19.19
CA LEU A 164 -4.70 -0.01 17.79
C LEU A 164 -4.26 1.41 17.40
N PHE A 165 -4.77 2.43 18.08
CA PHE A 165 -4.46 3.84 17.80
C PHE A 165 -3.17 4.33 18.49
N ASP A 166 -2.57 3.52 19.36
CA ASP A 166 -1.37 3.89 20.12
C ASP A 166 -0.06 3.44 19.46
N TYR A 167 -0.13 2.79 18.29
CA TYR A 167 1.06 2.39 17.54
C TYR A 167 1.88 3.61 17.11
N LYS A 168 3.20 3.48 17.18
CA LYS A 168 4.18 4.46 16.72
C LYS A 168 5.13 3.80 15.72
N PHE A 169 5.79 4.58 14.87
CA PHE A 169 6.72 4.05 13.87
C PHE A 169 7.80 3.13 14.49
N LYS A 170 8.31 3.48 15.68
CA LYS A 170 9.28 2.68 16.43
C LYS A 170 8.79 1.28 16.86
N ASN A 171 7.51 0.97 16.69
CA ASN A 171 6.98 -0.35 16.99
C ASN A 171 7.12 -1.32 15.81
N PHE A 172 7.46 -0.83 14.61
CA PHE A 172 7.60 -1.63 13.40
C PHE A 172 9.08 -1.84 13.05
N HIS A 173 9.53 -3.09 13.08
CA HIS A 173 10.89 -3.46 12.70
C HIS A 173 10.87 -4.35 11.46
N LEU A 174 11.34 -3.81 10.34
CA LEU A 174 11.49 -4.55 9.10
C LEU A 174 12.83 -5.30 9.11
N ILE A 175 12.77 -6.63 9.14
CA ILE A 175 13.93 -7.50 9.30
C ILE A 175 14.26 -8.17 7.97
N ASN A 176 15.55 -8.20 7.62
CA ASN A 176 16.10 -8.86 6.42
C ASN A 176 15.51 -8.35 5.09
N TYR A 177 15.21 -7.05 4.99
CA TYR A 177 14.73 -6.46 3.75
C TYR A 177 15.88 -6.23 2.76
N ARG A 178 16.09 -7.20 1.89
CA ARG A 178 16.95 -7.10 0.71
C ARG A 178 16.12 -6.66 -0.49
N TYR A 179 16.62 -5.71 -1.26
CA TYR A 179 15.93 -5.18 -2.43
C TYR A 179 16.90 -4.85 -3.56
N HIS A 180 16.36 -4.88 -4.78
CA HIS A 180 17.03 -4.37 -5.97
C HIS A 180 17.00 -2.84 -6.00
N PRO A 181 17.92 -2.18 -6.72
CA PRO A 181 18.00 -0.73 -6.81
C PRO A 181 16.66 -0.06 -7.13
N LYS A 182 16.48 1.15 -6.62
CA LYS A 182 15.28 1.97 -6.85
C LYS A 182 14.98 2.08 -8.35
N ILE A 183 13.70 2.01 -8.70
CA ILE A 183 13.21 2.33 -10.05
C ILE A 183 12.42 3.63 -9.91
N ASN A 184 12.88 4.69 -10.57
CA ASN A 184 12.19 5.98 -10.58
C ASN A 184 11.08 5.95 -11.63
N ALA A 185 9.88 6.40 -11.24
CA ALA A 185 8.72 6.50 -12.11
C ALA A 185 7.95 7.78 -11.72
N PRO A 186 7.67 8.69 -12.67
CA PRO A 186 6.95 9.93 -12.37
C PRO A 186 5.48 9.65 -12.04
N ILE A 187 4.91 10.36 -11.09
CA ILE A 187 3.48 10.24 -10.78
C ILE A 187 2.69 10.96 -11.87
N ALA A 188 1.62 10.33 -12.37
CA ALA A 188 0.63 10.99 -13.21
C ALA A 188 -0.34 11.76 -12.31
N VAL A 189 -0.44 13.08 -12.49
CA VAL A 189 -1.31 13.98 -11.71
C VAL A 189 -2.53 14.36 -12.53
#